data_AF-A0A7K0MVK8-F1
#
_entry.id   AF-A0A7K0MVK8-F1
#
_cell.length_a   1.000
_cell.length_b   1.000
_cell.length_c   1.000
_cell.angle_alpha   90.00
_cell.angle_beta   90.00
_cell.angle_gamma   90.00
#
_symmetry.space_group_name_H-M   'P 1'
#
loop_
_entity.id
_entity.type
_entity.pdbx_description
1 polymer ?
#
loop_
_entity_poly.entity_id
_entity_poly.type
_entity_poly.pdbx_seq_one_letter_code
_entity_poly.pdbx_strand_id
1 'polypeptide(L)'
;MISIRALCELLENDFRPDSRGLMSTVNHDQIDAMEFSAPIADGLYDVIIIWADDVGDGALSIDLVITSGDKKGELLTLRAHNLTQRDPIDLAAHPCRVRVLNGEPEILL
;
A
#
# COMPACT_ATOMS: atom_id res chain seq x y z
N MET A 1 11.29 -0.30 -29.47
CA MET A 1 11.30 0.90 -28.60
C MET A 1 9.87 1.13 -28.17
N ILE A 2 9.49 0.58 -27.02
CA ILE A 2 8.09 0.60 -26.55
C ILE A 2 7.90 1.90 -25.78
N SER A 3 6.88 2.67 -26.16
CA SER A 3 6.56 4.00 -25.62
C SER A 3 6.00 3.87 -24.20
N ILE A 4 6.37 4.77 -23.29
CA ILE A 4 5.86 4.82 -21.90
C ILE A 4 4.33 4.93 -21.82
N ARG A 5 3.68 5.45 -22.87
CA ARG A 5 2.20 5.44 -22.97
C ARG A 5 1.60 4.03 -23.10
N ALA A 6 2.35 3.05 -23.58
CA ALA A 6 1.90 1.67 -23.70
C ALA A 6 2.03 0.86 -22.39
N LEU A 7 2.72 1.39 -21.37
CA LEU A 7 2.78 0.74 -20.05
C LEU A 7 1.55 1.08 -19.18
N CYS A 8 0.89 2.22 -19.41
CA CYS A 8 -0.34 2.58 -18.69
C CYS A 8 -1.55 1.73 -19.10
N GLU A 9 -1.72 1.42 -20.40
CA GLU A 9 -2.88 0.63 -20.87
C GLU A 9 -2.84 -0.86 -20.46
N LEU A 10 -1.70 -1.36 -19.96
CA LEU A 10 -1.55 -2.76 -19.52
C LEU A 10 -1.75 -2.97 -18.01
N LEU A 11 -1.92 -1.89 -17.23
CA LEU A 11 -2.20 -1.97 -15.79
C LEU A 11 -3.68 -1.73 -15.46
N GLU A 12 -4.53 -1.43 -16.45
CA GLU A 12 -5.97 -1.15 -16.25
C GLU A 12 -6.89 -2.36 -16.54
N ASN A 13 -6.39 -3.58 -16.74
CA ASN A 13 -7.19 -4.67 -17.33
C ASN A 13 -7.36 -5.99 -16.52
N ASP A 14 -7.14 -6.01 -15.21
CA ASP A 14 -7.37 -7.24 -14.41
C ASP A 14 -8.15 -7.03 -13.10
N PHE A 15 -9.02 -6.03 -13.03
CA PHE A 15 -10.02 -5.96 -11.95
C PHE A 15 -11.45 -5.93 -12.50
N ARG A 16 -11.91 -7.08 -12.97
CA ARG A 16 -13.34 -7.40 -13.03
C ARG A 16 -13.72 -8.12 -11.73
N PRO A 17 -14.41 -7.48 -10.76
CA PRO A 17 -15.05 -8.25 -9.71
C PRO A 17 -16.24 -8.99 -10.35
N ASP A 18 -16.10 -10.30 -10.56
CA ASP A 18 -17.24 -11.15 -10.88
C ASP A 18 -18.20 -11.09 -9.69
N SER A 19 -19.33 -10.43 -9.90
CA SER A 19 -20.35 -10.17 -8.91
C SER A 19 -21.17 -11.44 -8.64
N ARG A 20 -20.58 -12.44 -7.98
CA ARG A 20 -21.28 -13.62 -7.47
C ARG A 20 -20.67 -14.17 -6.18
N GLY A 21 -21.18 -13.63 -5.07
CA GLY A 21 -21.46 -14.41 -3.88
C GLY A 21 -20.29 -14.66 -2.93
N LEU A 22 -20.20 -13.83 -1.89
CA LEU A 22 -20.23 -14.28 -0.50
C LEU A 22 -20.42 -13.05 0.39
N MET A 23 -21.54 -13.04 1.13
CA MET A 23 -21.68 -12.23 2.33
C MET A 23 -20.52 -12.59 3.26
N SER A 24 -19.48 -11.75 3.29
CA SER A 24 -18.54 -11.77 4.39
C SER A 24 -19.10 -10.86 5.46
N THR A 25 -19.47 -11.47 6.58
CA THR A 25 -19.88 -10.80 7.80
C THR A 25 -18.77 -9.82 8.17
N VAL A 26 -19.03 -8.53 8.07
CA VAL A 26 -18.13 -7.47 8.53
C VAL A 26 -17.93 -7.62 10.03
N ASN A 27 -16.91 -8.39 10.40
CA ASN A 27 -16.43 -8.44 11.78
C ASN A 27 -15.87 -7.06 12.09
N HIS A 28 -16.40 -6.47 13.16
CA HIS A 28 -16.14 -5.12 13.66
C HIS A 28 -14.70 -4.90 14.17
N ASP A 29 -13.76 -5.77 13.79
CA ASP A 29 -12.36 -5.82 14.24
C ASP A 29 -11.37 -5.41 13.12
N GLN A 30 -11.84 -5.20 11.90
CA GLN A 30 -11.02 -4.93 10.71
C GLN A 30 -10.60 -3.45 10.52
N ILE A 31 -10.65 -2.62 11.56
CA ILE A 31 -10.53 -1.15 11.42
C ILE A 31 -9.05 -0.67 11.37
N ASP A 32 -8.08 -1.56 11.56
CA ASP A 32 -6.64 -1.22 11.53
C ASP A 32 -5.84 -2.03 10.49
N ALA A 33 -6.50 -2.64 9.51
CA ALA A 33 -5.80 -3.43 8.51
C ALA A 33 -4.95 -2.54 7.59
N MET A 34 -3.66 -2.87 7.50
CA MET A 34 -2.78 -2.41 6.44
C MET A 34 -2.43 -3.60 5.55
N GLU A 35 -2.35 -3.41 4.23
CA GLU A 35 -2.06 -4.50 3.30
C GLU A 35 -1.12 -4.04 2.18
N PHE A 36 -0.13 -4.86 1.85
CA PHE A 36 0.71 -4.63 0.67
C PHE A 36 0.07 -5.25 -0.58
N SER A 37 0.19 -4.53 -1.70
CA SER A 37 -0.23 -5.05 -3.02
C SER A 37 0.56 -6.29 -3.47
N ALA A 38 1.74 -6.53 -2.90
CA ALA A 38 2.58 -7.69 -3.15
C ALA A 38 3.17 -8.25 -1.84
N PRO A 39 3.33 -9.58 -1.72
CA PRO A 39 3.87 -10.19 -0.52
C PRO A 39 5.34 -9.80 -0.29
N ILE A 40 5.65 -9.42 0.95
CA ILE A 40 7.00 -9.10 1.42
C ILE A 40 7.33 -9.96 2.63
N ALA A 41 8.60 -10.30 2.81
CA ALA A 41 9.04 -11.09 3.95
C ALA A 41 8.90 -10.31 5.26
N ASP A 42 8.70 -11.02 6.36
CA ASP A 42 8.76 -10.43 7.70
C ASP A 42 10.10 -9.73 7.94
N GLY A 43 10.06 -8.55 8.56
CA GLY A 43 11.24 -7.73 8.73
C GLY A 43 10.93 -6.27 9.08
N LEU A 44 11.99 -5.47 9.19
CA LEU A 44 11.93 -4.03 9.38
C LEU A 44 12.61 -3.34 8.20
N TYR A 45 11.90 -2.43 7.56
CA TYR A 45 12.32 -1.76 6.35
C TYR A 45 12.39 -0.25 6.59
N ASP A 46 13.53 0.38 6.31
CA ASP A 46 13.59 1.84 6.25
C ASP A 46 13.05 2.29 4.89
N VAL A 47 12.01 3.12 4.90
CA VAL A 47 11.32 3.56 3.68
C VAL A 47 11.15 5.08 3.66
N ILE A 48 10.82 5.61 2.49
CA ILE A 48 10.30 6.97 2.35
C ILE A 48 8.99 6.91 1.57
N ILE A 49 8.00 7.68 2.03
CA ILE A 49 6.74 7.85 1.33
C ILE A 49 6.98 8.70 0.09
N ILE A 50 6.66 8.17 -1.08
CA ILE A 50 6.78 8.90 -2.35
C ILE A 50 5.47 9.61 -2.66
N TRP A 51 4.35 8.93 -2.42
CA TRP A 51 3.03 9.43 -2.72
C TRP A 51 2.01 8.81 -1.77
N ALA A 52 0.96 9.56 -1.45
CA ALA A 52 -0.21 9.04 -0.77
C ALA A 52 -1.46 9.64 -1.41
N ASP A 53 -2.50 8.83 -1.56
CA ASP A 53 -3.76 9.20 -2.20
C ASP A 53 -4.95 8.61 -1.44
N ASP A 54 -6.06 9.35 -1.36
CA ASP A 54 -7.31 8.82 -0.82
C ASP A 54 -8.06 8.03 -1.89
N VAL A 55 -8.30 6.74 -1.62
CA VAL A 55 -8.97 5.85 -2.58
C VAL A 55 -10.51 5.89 -2.46
N GLY A 56 -11.08 6.83 -1.70
CA GLY A 56 -12.52 7.08 -1.57
C GLY A 56 -13.29 6.09 -0.68
N ASP A 57 -12.65 5.00 -0.23
CA ASP A 57 -13.27 3.93 0.57
C ASP A 57 -12.84 4.00 2.06
N GLY A 58 -12.42 5.17 2.54
CA GLY A 58 -11.87 5.33 3.89
C GLY A 58 -10.52 4.64 4.07
N ALA A 59 -9.69 4.66 3.03
CA ALA A 59 -8.32 4.15 3.05
C ALA A 59 -7.40 5.07 2.26
N LEU A 60 -6.13 5.09 2.64
CA LEU A 60 -5.07 5.69 1.85
C LEU A 60 -4.31 4.61 1.07
N SER A 61 -4.03 4.89 -0.20
CA SER A 61 -3.03 4.16 -0.97
C SER A 61 -1.70 4.90 -0.86
N ILE A 62 -0.67 4.24 -0.35
CA ILE A 62 0.62 4.84 -0.02
C ILE A 62 1.71 4.12 -0.81
N ASP A 63 2.43 4.87 -1.65
CA ASP A 63 3.60 4.36 -2.36
C ASP A 63 4.86 4.65 -1.56
N LEU A 64 5.61 3.58 -1.28
CA LEU A 64 6.79 3.56 -0.43
C LEU A 64 7.98 3.03 -1.21
N VAL A 65 9.16 3.64 -1.04
CA VAL A 65 10.41 3.03 -1.56
C VAL A 65 11.31 2.63 -0.41
N ILE A 66 11.84 1.40 -0.47
CA ILE A 66 12.82 0.91 0.50
C ILE A 66 14.16 1.61 0.26
N THR A 67 14.74 2.16 1.32
CA THR A 67 15.94 3.02 1.26
C THR A 67 17.23 2.32 1.70
N SER A 68 17.12 1.16 2.37
CA SER A 68 18.23 0.41 2.95
C SER A 68 18.09 -1.11 2.75
N GLY A 69 19.16 -1.86 3.03
CA GLY A 69 19.16 -3.33 2.97
C GLY A 69 19.14 -3.94 1.57
N ASP A 70 18.92 -5.26 1.51
CA ASP A 70 18.98 -6.06 0.27
C ASP A 70 17.87 -5.72 -0.73
N LYS A 71 16.77 -5.14 -0.24
CA LYS A 71 15.62 -4.73 -1.05
C LYS A 71 15.61 -3.24 -1.40
N LYS A 72 16.73 -2.53 -1.23
CA LYS A 72 16.82 -1.10 -1.52
C LYS A 72 16.38 -0.80 -2.95
N GLY A 73 15.51 0.21 -3.09
CA GLY A 73 14.95 0.65 -4.37
C GLY A 73 13.67 -0.09 -4.78
N GLU A 74 13.23 -1.11 -4.03
CA GLU A 74 11.94 -1.76 -4.23
C GLU A 74 10.81 -0.79 -3.88
N LEU A 75 9.85 -0.64 -4.80
CA LEU A 75 8.64 0.15 -4.62
C LEU A 75 7.53 -0.76 -4.10
N LEU A 76 6.87 -0.34 -3.03
CA LEU A 76 5.76 -1.04 -2.40
C LEU A 76 4.55 -0.13 -2.39
N THR A 77 3.36 -0.68 -2.62
CA THR A 77 2.10 0.04 -2.42
C THR A 77 1.39 -0.56 -1.21
N LEU A 78 1.15 0.27 -0.20
CA LEU A 78 0.50 -0.06 1.06
C LEU A 78 -0.89 0.58 1.09
N ARG A 79 -1.93 -0.22 1.31
CA ARG A 79 -3.27 0.28 1.63
C ARG A 79 -3.40 0.39 3.14
N ALA A 80 -3.77 1.56 3.67
CA ALA A 80 -3.90 1.80 5.10
C ALA A 80 -5.24 2.43 5.46
N HIS A 81 -6.02 1.78 6.34
CA HIS A 81 -7.32 2.27 6.79
C HIS A 81 -7.25 3.22 8.00
N ASN A 82 -6.18 3.14 8.80
CA ASN A 82 -6.02 3.89 10.04
C ASN A 82 -5.25 5.21 9.90
N LEU A 83 -4.75 5.54 8.70
CA LEU A 83 -4.05 6.80 8.43
C LEU A 83 -4.95 7.89 7.82
N THR A 84 -6.25 7.65 7.69
CA THR A 84 -7.23 8.58 7.09
C THR A 84 -7.37 9.93 7.80
N GLN A 85 -6.89 10.05 9.05
CA GLN A 85 -6.87 11.33 9.78
C GLN A 85 -5.70 12.25 9.38
N ARG A 86 -4.73 11.75 8.60
CA ARG A 86 -3.60 12.53 8.08
C ARG A 86 -3.96 13.05 6.69
N ASP A 87 -3.50 14.25 6.36
CA ASP A 87 -3.58 14.73 4.98
C ASP A 87 -2.60 13.93 4.10
N PRO A 88 -3.04 13.36 2.97
CA PRO A 88 -2.16 12.62 2.07
C PRO A 88 -0.94 13.42 1.59
N ILE A 89 -1.08 14.73 1.38
CA ILE A 89 0.03 15.56 0.90
C ILE A 89 1.12 15.73 1.97
N ASP A 90 0.73 15.73 3.24
CA ASP A 90 1.65 15.86 4.37
C ASP A 90 2.46 14.57 4.61
N LEU A 91 1.99 13.44 4.10
CA LEU A 91 2.70 12.16 4.18
C LEU A 91 3.80 12.05 3.11
N ALA A 92 3.67 12.75 1.98
CA ALA A 92 4.65 12.69 0.92
C ALA A 92 6.03 13.18 1.39
N ALA A 93 7.08 12.49 0.95
CA ALA A 93 8.47 12.70 1.35
C ALA A 93 8.79 12.44 2.84
N HIS A 94 7.86 11.88 3.63
CA HIS A 94 8.12 11.55 5.03
C HIS A 94 8.98 10.27 5.14
N PRO A 95 10.17 10.33 5.78
CA PRO A 95 10.95 9.14 6.08
C PRO A 95 10.30 8.36 7.21
N CYS A 96 10.13 7.05 7.06
CA CYS A 96 9.50 6.21 8.07
C CYS A 96 10.02 4.78 8.02
N ARG A 97 9.46 3.92 8.87
CA ARG A 97 9.75 2.49 8.84
C ARG A 97 8.49 1.69 8.64
N VAL A 98 8.63 0.54 7.98
CA VAL A 98 7.58 -0.48 7.93
C VAL A 98 8.09 -1.69 8.67
N ARG A 99 7.31 -2.16 9.64
CA ARG A 99 7.49 -3.47 10.26
C ARG A 99 6.50 -4.45 9.65
N VAL A 100 6.96 -5.64 9.28
CA VAL A 100 6.12 -6.75 8.82
C VAL A 100 6.31 -7.90 9.79
N LEU A 101 5.23 -8.35 10.41
CA LEU A 101 5.25 -9.44 11.40
C LEU A 101 4.11 -10.41 11.11
N ASN A 102 4.43 -11.68 10.82
CA ASN A 102 3.49 -12.69 10.36
C ASN A 102 2.72 -12.27 9.10
N GLY A 103 3.38 -11.53 8.19
CA GLY A 103 2.78 -10.97 6.98
C GLY A 103 1.95 -9.71 7.19
N GLU A 104 1.73 -9.27 8.43
CA GLU A 104 0.95 -8.08 8.77
C GLU A 104 1.85 -6.84 8.81
N PRO A 105 1.60 -5.82 7.96
CA PRO A 105 2.39 -4.61 7.95
C PRO A 105 1.91 -3.57 8.98
N GLU A 106 2.87 -2.83 9.53
CA GLU A 106 2.67 -1.70 10.43
C GLU A 106 3.63 -0.58 10.05
N ILE A 107 3.09 0.61 9.77
CA ILE A 107 3.88 1.80 9.49
C ILE A 107 4.22 2.56 10.78
N LEU A 108 5.48 2.95 10.91
CA LEU A 108 6.04 3.67 12.05
C LEU A 108 6.48 5.06 11.56
N LEU A 109 5.58 6.04 11.70
CA LEU A 109 5.75 7.45 11.25
C LEU A 109 6.48 8.34 12.27
#